data_AF-A0A961VD78-F1
#
_entry.id   AF-A0A961VD78-F1
#
_cell.length_a   1.000
_cell.length_b   1.000
_cell.length_c   1.000
_cell.angle_alpha   90.00
_cell.angle_beta   90.00
_cell.angle_gamma   90.00
#
_symmetry.space_group_name_H-M   'P 1'
#
loop_
_entity.id
_entity.type
_entity.pdbx_description
1 polymer ?
#
loop_
_entity_poly.entity_id
_entity_poly.type
_entity_poly.pdbx_seq_one_letter_code
_entity_poly.pdbx_strand_id
1 'polypeptide(L)' 'MGRSIPCGFTGEGLPVGLQIVGRMFDDRGVLATSRAYGQIHPLSGNVPPGF' A
#
# COMPACT_ATOMS: atom_id res chain seq x y z
N MET A 1 -0.10 4.29 15.03
CA MET A 1 -1.01 4.65 13.93
C MET A 1 -0.62 3.84 12.70
N GLY A 2 -1.54 3.54 11.78
CA GLY A 2 -1.25 2.64 10.65
C GLY A 2 -1.99 3.02 9.38
N ARG A 3 -1.45 2.60 8.24
CA ARG A 3 -1.98 2.90 6.89
C ARG A 3 -2.02 1.63 6.06
N SER A 4 -3.16 1.39 5.41
CA SER A 4 -3.29 0.36 4.37
C SER A 4 -2.94 0.97 3.01
N ILE A 5 -2.10 0.27 2.25
CA ILE A 5 -1.76 0.61 0.87
C ILE A 5 -1.91 -0.61 -0.04
N PRO A 6 -2.31 -0.43 -1.31
CA PRO A 6 -2.29 -1.54 -2.26
C PRO A 6 -0.85 -1.99 -2.52
N CYS A 7 -0.62 -3.31 -2.54
CA CYS A 7 0.70 -3.91 -2.80
C CYS A 7 0.74 -4.77 -4.06
N GLY A 8 -0.41 -5.05 -4.67
CA GLY A 8 -0.48 -5.76 -5.93
C GLY A 8 -1.83 -6.42 -6.15
N PHE A 9 -1.83 -7.37 -7.07
CA PHE A 9 -2.98 -8.22 -7.37
C PHE A 9 -2.57 -9.69 -7.22
N THR A 10 -3.51 -10.54 -6.82
CA THR A 10 -3.32 -12.00 -6.89
C THR A 10 -3.25 -12.46 -8.35
N GLY A 11 -2.84 -13.71 -8.60
CA GLY A 11 -2.90 -14.30 -9.94
C GLY A 11 -4.31 -14.35 -10.55
N GLU A 12 -5.34 -14.23 -9.71
CA GLU A 12 -6.75 -14.16 -10.10
C GLU A 12 -7.25 -12.71 -10.24
N GLY A 13 -6.37 -11.70 -10.12
CA GLY A 13 -6.70 -10.30 -10.29
C GLY A 13 -7.37 -9.62 -9.08
N LEU A 14 -7.34 -10.26 -7.90
CA LEU A 14 -7.91 -9.67 -6.68
C LEU A 14 -6.92 -8.69 -6.04
N PRO A 15 -7.36 -7.50 -5.58
CA PRO A 15 -6.46 -6.54 -4.96
C PRO A 15 -5.91 -7.07 -3.63
N VAL A 16 -4.60 -6.93 -3.45
CA VAL A 16 -3.90 -7.26 -2.20
C VAL A 16 -3.47 -5.97 -1.51
N GLY A 17 -3.77 -5.86 -0.22
CA GLY A 17 -3.37 -4.74 0.62
C GLY A 17 -2.20 -5.08 1.55
N LEU A 18 -1.34 -4.11 1.78
CA LEU A 18 -0.26 -4.13 2.76
C LEU A 18 -0.55 -3.11 3.87
N GLN A 19 -0.53 -3.57 5.12
CA GLN A 19 -0.72 -2.71 6.29
C GLN A 19 0.63 -2.30 6.88
N ILE A 20 0.91 -1.00 6.89
CA ILE A 20 2.08 -0.42 7.55
C ILE A 20 1.66 0.08 8.92
N VAL A 21 2.31 -0.40 9.97
CA VAL A 21 2.05 -0.01 11.36
C VAL A 21 3.31 0.65 11.92
N GLY A 22 3.17 1.91 12.33
CA GLY A 22 4.24 2.66 12.99
C GLY A 22 4.04 2.75 14.49
N ARG A 23 5.03 3.36 15.15
CA ARG A 23 5.00 3.64 16.60
C ARG A 23 3.82 4.55 16.96
N MET A 24 3.48 4.59 18.24
CA MET A 24 2.46 5.50 18.75
C MET A 24 2.85 6.95 18.44
N PHE A 25 1.92 7.71 17.85
CA PHE A 25 2.10 9.09 17.38
C PHE A 25 3.10 9.32 16.25
N ASP A 26 3.55 8.27 15.55
CA ASP A 26 4.46 8.39 14.41
C ASP A 26 3.76 8.27 13.05
N ASP A 27 2.74 9.10 12.84
CA ASP A 27 2.00 9.16 11.57
C ASP A 27 2.89 9.60 10.40
N ARG A 28 3.87 10.47 10.67
CA ARG A 28 4.83 10.94 9.67
C ARG A 28 5.72 9.81 9.17
N GLY A 29 6.25 8.98 10.07
CA GLY A 29 7.04 7.80 9.70
C GLY A 29 6.23 6.80 8.88
N VAL A 30 4.97 6.57 9.26
CA VAL A 30 4.06 5.69 8.49
C VAL A 30 3.83 6.22 7.08
N LEU A 31 3.48 7.51 6.93
CA LEU A 31 3.24 8.12 5.62
C LEU A 31 4.49 8.16 4.74
N ALA A 32 5.65 8.49 5.32
CA ALA A 32 6.92 8.48 4.59
C ALA A 32 7.26 7.07 4.09
N THR A 33 7.07 6.06 4.94
CA THR A 33 7.28 4.65 4.59
C THR A 33 6.31 4.19 3.49
N SER A 34 5.03 4.53 3.61
CA SER A 34 4.03 4.23 2.57
C SER A 34 4.39 4.85 1.22
N ARG A 35 4.90 6.09 1.22
CA ARG A 35 5.35 6.78 0.00
C ARG A 35 6.58 6.12 -0.60
N ALA A 36 7.58 5.79 0.21
CA ALA A 36 8.79 5.11 -0.23
C ALA A 36 8.46 3.74 -0.85
N TYR A 37 7.55 2.98 -0.23
CA TYR A 37 7.08 1.71 -0.77
C TYR A 37 6.47 1.88 -2.17
N GLY A 38 5.57 2.84 -2.37
CA GLY A 38 4.94 3.08 -3.68
C GLY A 38 5.92 3.53 -4.77
N GLN A 39 7.04 4.15 -4.40
CA GLN A 39 8.09 4.53 -5.36
C GLN A 39 8.93 3.34 -5.81
N ILE A 40 9.18 2.37 -4.92
CA ILE A 40 9.97 1.16 -5.21
C ILE A 40 9.10 0.10 -5.89
N HIS A 41 7.82 0.02 -5.53
CA HIS A 41 6.86 -0.93 -6.05
C HIS A 41 5.67 -0.21 -6.71
N PRO A 42 5.89 0.45 -7.87
CA PRO A 42 4.82 1.09 -8.61
C PRO A 42 3.82 0.02 -9.05
N LEU A 43 2.58 0.19 -8.61
CA LEU A 43 1.48 -0.72 -8.91
C LEU A 43 1.15 -0.64 -10.41
N SER A 44 1.79 -1.52 -11.17
CA SER A 44 1.62 -1.67 -12.60
C SER A 44 0.66 -2.84 -12.83
N GLY A 45 -0.57 -2.69 -12.36
CA GLY A 45 -1.58 -3.74 -12.42
C GLY A 45 -2.90 -3.15 -12.88
N ASN A 46 -3.59 -3.89 -13.75
CA ASN A 46 -4.91 -3.52 -14.27
C ASN A 46 -5.83 -3.21 -13.09
N VAL A 47 -6.18 -1.93 -12.91
CA VAL A 47 -7.09 -1.52 -11.84
C VAL A 47 -8.42 -2.23 -12.13
N PRO A 48 -8.94 -3.05 -11.22
CA PRO A 48 -10.16 -3.79 -11.48
C PRO A 48 -11.28 -2.79 -11.78
N PRO A 49 -12.11 -3.05 -12.80
CA PRO A 49 -13.18 -2.13 -13.18
C PRO A 49 -14.15 -1.99 -12.00
N GLY A 50 -14.12 -0.83 -11.33
CA GLY A 50 -14.97 -0.54 -10.16
C GLY A 50 -14.28 0.09 -8.95
N PHE A 51 -12.97 0.36 -9.00
CA PHE A 51 -12.26 1.24 -8.06
C PHE A 51 -12.10 2.67 -8.59
#